data_AF-A0A0K8VKH5-F1
#
_entry.id   AF-A0A0K8VKH5-F1
#
_cell.length_a   1.000
_cell.length_b   1.000
_cell.length_c   1.000
_cell.angle_alpha   90.00
_cell.angle_beta   90.00
_cell.angle_gamma   90.00
#
_symmetry.space_group_name_H-M   'P 1'
#
loop_
_entity.id
_entity.type
_entity.pdbx_description
1 polymer ?
#
loop_
_entity_poly.entity_id
_entity_poly.type
_entity_poly.pdbx_seq_one_letter_code
_entity_poly.pdbx_strand_id
1 'polypeptide(L)'
;MVEIKVTHHRDVFKLFHHRVCGSTDPEVKAGKPSPDIFLIAASRFLDKPDPSNCLVFEDAPNGVQAALSAGMQVVMVPDELVTEEMRKDATQVLKSLDDFRPEDFGLPPFPTIG
;
A
#
# COMPACT_ATOMS: atom_id res chain seq x y z
N MET A 1 4.07 11.37 16.79
CA MET A 1 4.75 10.86 15.57
C MET A 1 3.80 10.70 14.39
N VAL A 2 2.69 9.96 14.50
CA VAL A 2 1.68 9.86 13.41
C VAL A 2 1.05 11.21 13.08
N GLU A 3 0.64 11.98 14.10
CA GLU A 3 0.02 13.30 13.88
C GLU A 3 0.91 14.27 13.10
N ILE A 4 2.24 14.25 13.34
CA ILE A 4 3.22 15.08 12.63
C ILE A 4 3.29 14.72 11.15
N LYS A 5 3.19 13.42 10.80
CA LYS A 5 3.19 12.96 9.40
C LYS A 5 1.89 13.32 8.66
N VAL A 6 0.80 13.51 9.41
CA VAL A 6 -0.55 13.78 8.84
C VAL A 6 -0.87 15.28 8.78
N THR A 7 -0.20 16.14 9.56
CA THR A 7 -0.56 17.55 9.73
C THR A 7 -0.66 18.34 8.42
N HIS A 8 0.25 18.10 7.49
CA HIS A 8 0.32 18.84 6.22
C HIS A 8 -0.65 18.33 5.14
N HIS A 9 -1.23 17.15 5.31
CA HIS A 9 -2.08 16.50 4.31
C HIS A 9 -3.41 16.00 4.90
N ARG A 10 -3.91 16.69 5.93
CA ARG A 10 -5.10 16.28 6.68
C ARG A 10 -6.31 15.99 5.78
N ASP A 11 -6.51 16.75 4.72
CA ASP A 11 -7.64 16.56 3.83
C ASP A 11 -7.53 15.28 3.00
N VAL A 12 -6.33 14.93 2.53
CA VAL A 12 -6.07 13.64 1.89
C VAL A 12 -6.35 12.49 2.85
N PHE A 13 -5.89 12.62 4.11
CA PHE A 13 -6.10 11.58 5.13
C PHE A 13 -7.56 11.40 5.59
N LYS A 14 -8.46 12.33 5.25
CA LYS A 14 -9.92 12.17 5.48
C LYS A 14 -10.60 11.34 4.38
N LEU A 15 -9.97 11.18 3.22
CA LEU A 15 -10.53 10.41 2.10
C LEU A 15 -10.40 8.90 2.32
N PHE A 16 -9.47 8.45 3.18
CA PHE A 16 -9.31 7.03 3.50
C PHE A 16 -10.40 6.56 4.48
N HIS A 17 -10.99 5.40 4.20
CA HIS A 17 -12.02 4.78 5.05
C HIS A 17 -11.54 4.60 6.50
N HIS A 18 -10.32 4.10 6.70
CA HIS A 18 -9.72 3.89 8.01
C HIS A 18 -8.19 3.91 7.91
N ARG A 19 -7.51 3.84 9.06
CA ARG A 19 -6.04 3.81 9.14
C ARG A 19 -5.58 2.75 10.12
N VAL A 20 -4.52 2.03 9.76
CA VAL A 20 -3.78 1.11 10.64
C VAL A 20 -2.37 1.68 10.80
N CYS A 21 -1.91 1.81 12.04
CA CYS A 21 -0.62 2.46 12.34
C CYS A 21 0.29 1.47 13.06
N GLY A 22 1.31 0.95 12.38
CA GLY A 22 2.11 -0.17 12.91
C GLY A 22 2.73 0.02 14.30
N SER A 23 3.01 1.25 14.74
CA SER A 23 3.58 1.53 16.06
C SER A 23 2.57 1.85 17.17
N THR A 24 1.31 2.10 16.82
CA THR A 24 0.28 2.49 17.80
C THR A 24 -0.96 1.60 17.77
N ASP A 25 -1.07 0.76 16.76
CA ASP A 25 -2.17 -0.16 16.60
C ASP A 25 -1.86 -1.47 17.34
N PRO A 26 -2.58 -1.79 18.43
CA PRO A 26 -2.25 -2.94 19.26
C PRO A 26 -2.50 -4.28 18.57
N GLU A 27 -3.25 -4.30 17.46
CA GLU A 27 -3.47 -5.52 16.68
C GLU A 27 -2.24 -5.88 15.82
N VAL A 28 -1.42 -4.90 15.44
CA VAL A 28 -0.18 -5.13 14.69
C VAL A 28 0.87 -5.69 15.64
N LYS A 29 1.11 -7.00 15.59
CA LYS A 29 2.05 -7.69 16.50
C LYS A 29 3.47 -7.67 15.96
N ALA A 30 3.64 -7.75 14.65
CA ALA A 30 4.92 -7.69 13.99
C ALA A 30 4.91 -6.63 12.88
N GLY A 31 6.00 -5.86 12.80
CA GLY A 31 6.22 -4.92 11.71
C GLY A 31 6.60 -5.64 10.41
N LYS A 32 6.61 -4.89 9.31
CA LYS A 32 7.14 -5.36 8.01
C LYS A 32 8.53 -5.99 8.19
N PRO A 33 8.83 -7.17 7.61
CA PRO A 33 8.10 -7.81 6.51
C PRO A 33 6.92 -8.71 6.93
N SER A 34 6.48 -8.69 8.19
CA SER A 34 5.25 -9.38 8.59
C SER A 34 4.02 -8.81 7.86
N PRO A 35 3.05 -9.64 7.44
CA PRO A 35 1.86 -9.18 6.71
C PRO A 35 0.81 -8.49 7.59
N ASP A 36 0.99 -8.50 8.92
CA ASP A 36 0.02 -8.03 9.93
C ASP A 36 -0.68 -6.74 9.53
N ILE A 37 0.09 -5.69 9.18
CA ILE A 37 -0.46 -4.36 8.92
C ILE A 37 -1.44 -4.34 7.74
N PHE A 38 -1.18 -5.15 6.71
CA PHE A 38 -2.02 -5.22 5.52
C PHE A 38 -3.24 -6.12 5.76
N LEU A 39 -3.07 -7.26 6.42
CA LEU A 39 -4.18 -8.15 6.78
C LEU A 39 -5.17 -7.46 7.72
N ILE A 40 -4.66 -6.72 8.71
CA ILE A 40 -5.49 -5.94 9.64
C ILE A 40 -6.25 -4.85 8.87
N ALA A 41 -5.58 -4.13 7.98
CA ALA A 41 -6.24 -3.12 7.14
C ALA A 41 -7.38 -3.73 6.30
N ALA A 42 -7.13 -4.84 5.60
CA ALA A 42 -8.17 -5.53 4.84
C ALA A 42 -9.35 -5.96 5.74
N SER A 43 -9.07 -6.53 6.92
CA SER A 43 -10.09 -7.01 7.84
C SER A 43 -11.01 -5.94 8.45
N ARG A 44 -10.60 -4.66 8.40
CA ARG A 44 -11.36 -3.52 8.94
C ARG A 44 -12.36 -2.93 7.94
N PHE A 45 -12.31 -3.35 6.68
CA PHE A 45 -13.40 -3.08 5.75
C PHE A 45 -14.63 -3.93 6.10
N LEU A 46 -15.82 -3.42 5.77
CA LEU A 46 -17.09 -4.08 6.11
C LEU A 46 -17.24 -5.43 5.40
N ASP A 47 -16.83 -5.49 4.13
CA ASP A 47 -16.87 -6.66 3.26
C ASP A 47 -15.68 -7.61 3.44
N LYS A 48 -14.63 -7.16 4.15
CA LYS A 48 -13.41 -7.94 4.46
C LYS A 48 -12.85 -8.61 3.20
N PRO A 49 -12.40 -7.82 2.22
CA PRO A 49 -11.99 -8.35 0.92
C PRO A 49 -10.93 -9.43 1.09
N ASP A 50 -11.01 -10.46 0.24
CA ASP A 50 -9.95 -11.45 0.12
C ASP A 50 -8.61 -10.75 -0.22
N PRO A 51 -7.48 -11.12 0.40
CA PRO A 51 -6.21 -10.48 0.12
C PRO A 51 -5.81 -10.47 -1.36
N SER A 52 -6.22 -11.48 -2.14
CA SER A 52 -5.95 -11.51 -3.59
C SER A 52 -6.65 -10.38 -4.37
N ASN A 53 -7.69 -9.78 -3.79
CA ASN A 53 -8.40 -8.62 -4.34
C ASN A 53 -7.86 -7.28 -3.80
N CYS A 54 -6.80 -7.31 -2.98
CA CYS A 54 -6.17 -6.10 -2.45
C CYS A 54 -4.94 -5.72 -3.27
N LEU A 55 -4.80 -4.41 -3.55
CA LEU A 55 -3.64 -3.82 -4.20
C LEU A 55 -2.92 -2.89 -3.22
N VAL A 56 -1.66 -3.20 -2.91
CA VAL A 56 -0.80 -2.40 -2.03
C VAL A 56 0.07 -1.46 -2.85
N PHE A 57 0.32 -0.25 -2.34
CA PHE A 57 1.33 0.68 -2.85
C PHE A 57 2.45 0.83 -1.83
N GLU A 58 3.70 0.60 -2.24
CA GLU A 58 4.88 0.64 -1.35
C GLU A 58 6.11 1.27 -2.02
N ASP A 59 7.01 1.80 -1.21
CA ASP A 59 8.31 2.34 -1.63
C ASP A 59 9.49 1.49 -1.16
N ALA A 60 9.31 0.70 -0.10
CA ALA A 60 10.36 -0.06 0.55
C ALA A 60 10.23 -1.60 0.33
N PRO A 61 11.36 -2.33 0.17
CA PRO A 61 11.33 -3.78 -0.07
C PRO A 61 10.67 -4.59 1.05
N ASN A 62 10.84 -4.20 2.32
CA ASN A 62 10.20 -4.89 3.43
C ASN A 62 8.66 -4.77 3.38
N GLY A 63 8.13 -3.68 2.83
CA GLY A 63 6.71 -3.50 2.55
C GLY A 63 6.23 -4.37 1.41
N VAL A 64 7.00 -4.45 0.32
CA VAL A 64 6.73 -5.39 -0.79
C VAL A 64 6.65 -6.82 -0.26
N GLN A 65 7.63 -7.28 0.52
CA GLN A 65 7.61 -8.62 1.10
C GLN A 65 6.42 -8.85 2.04
N ALA A 66 6.02 -7.84 2.82
CA ALA A 66 4.84 -7.94 3.67
C ALA A 66 3.53 -8.04 2.87
N ALA A 67 3.39 -7.30 1.77
CA ALA A 67 2.23 -7.36 0.89
C ALA A 67 2.11 -8.74 0.22
N LEU A 68 3.23 -9.25 -0.32
CA LEU A 68 3.28 -10.57 -0.93
C LEU A 68 2.99 -11.69 0.09
N SER A 69 3.54 -11.56 1.31
CA SER A 69 3.26 -12.51 2.41
C SER A 69 1.80 -12.46 2.87
N ALA A 70 1.11 -11.34 2.65
CA ALA A 70 -0.32 -11.21 2.90
C ALA A 70 -1.18 -11.84 1.79
N GLY A 71 -0.58 -12.28 0.67
CA GLY A 71 -1.31 -12.76 -0.50
C GLY A 71 -1.89 -11.64 -1.37
N MET A 72 -1.35 -10.42 -1.27
CA MET A 72 -1.81 -9.24 -2.01
C MET A 72 -0.92 -8.93 -3.21
N GLN A 73 -1.48 -8.22 -4.19
CA GLN A 73 -0.67 -7.60 -5.25
C GLN A 73 -0.02 -6.31 -4.72
N VAL A 74 1.13 -5.93 -5.29
CA VAL A 74 1.87 -4.73 -4.86
C VAL A 74 2.48 -3.95 -6.03
N VAL A 75 2.13 -2.67 -6.08
CA VAL A 75 2.77 -1.67 -6.94
C VAL A 75 3.86 -0.99 -6.13
N MET A 76 5.09 -1.05 -6.61
CA MET A 76 6.24 -0.41 -5.98
C MET A 76 6.59 0.91 -6.67
N VAL A 77 6.71 1.99 -5.89
CA VAL A 77 7.30 3.27 -6.31
C VAL A 77 8.56 3.47 -5.48
N PRO A 78 9.71 2.93 -5.91
CA PRO A 78 10.89 2.75 -5.06
C PRO A 78 11.52 4.08 -4.65
N ASP A 79 11.97 4.16 -3.39
CA ASP A 79 12.90 5.20 -2.95
C ASP A 79 14.23 5.13 -3.73
N GLU A 80 14.96 6.24 -3.80
CA GLU A 80 16.22 6.36 -4.55
C GLU A 80 17.27 5.30 -4.16
N LEU A 81 17.26 4.85 -2.90
CA LEU A 81 18.24 3.88 -2.39
C LEU A 81 17.92 2.41 -2.75
N VAL A 82 16.75 2.13 -3.33
CA VAL A 82 16.34 0.76 -3.67
C VAL A 82 16.96 0.33 -5.00
N THR A 83 17.77 -0.73 -4.98
CA THR A 83 18.41 -1.29 -6.17
C THR A 83 17.40 -2.06 -7.05
N GLU A 84 17.72 -2.27 -8.33
CA GLU A 84 16.85 -3.06 -9.23
C GLU A 84 16.58 -4.48 -8.71
N GLU A 85 17.57 -5.11 -8.07
CA GLU A 85 17.40 -6.46 -7.49
C GLU A 85 16.34 -6.47 -6.39
N MET A 86 16.25 -5.40 -5.61
CA MET A 86 15.30 -5.27 -4.51
C MET A 86 13.86 -5.01 -4.97
N ARG A 87 13.64 -4.77 -6.28
CA ARG A 87 12.33 -4.49 -6.88
C ARG A 87 11.68 -5.71 -7.53
N LYS A 88 12.45 -6.79 -7.73
CA LYS A 88 12.09 -7.92 -8.61
C LYS A 88 10.81 -8.67 -8.22
N ASP A 89 10.42 -8.61 -6.94
CA ASP A 89 9.28 -9.36 -6.43
C ASP A 89 7.95 -8.56 -6.52
N ALA A 90 8.02 -7.25 -6.80
CA ALA A 90 6.81 -6.43 -6.91
C ALA A 90 5.97 -6.81 -8.14
N THR A 91 4.64 -6.73 -8.02
CA THR A 91 3.72 -7.00 -9.15
C THR A 91 3.92 -6.01 -10.29
N GLN A 92 4.15 -4.73 -9.95
CA GLN A 92 4.49 -3.68 -10.89
C GLN A 92 5.46 -2.70 -10.22
N VAL A 93 6.40 -2.15 -10.98
CA VAL A 93 7.31 -1.10 -10.52
C VAL A 93 7.07 0.14 -11.36
N LEU A 94 6.81 1.27 -10.70
CA LEU A 94 6.56 2.56 -11.34
C LEU A 94 7.61 3.59 -10.91
N LYS A 95 7.84 4.61 -11.72
CA LYS A 95 8.73 5.73 -11.36
C LYS A 95 8.00 6.76 -10.52
N SER A 96 6.71 6.97 -10.78
CA SER A 96 5.83 7.86 -10.03
C SER A 96 4.46 7.21 -9.84
N LEU A 97 3.71 7.65 -8.83
CA LEU A 97 2.28 7.32 -8.71
C LEU A 97 1.47 7.90 -9.88
N ASP A 98 1.95 8.96 -10.53
CA ASP A 98 1.30 9.53 -11.72
C ASP A 98 1.34 8.59 -12.94
N ASP A 99 2.26 7.61 -12.94
CA ASP A 99 2.36 6.60 -13.99
C ASP A 99 1.39 5.42 -13.77
N PHE A 100 0.63 5.42 -12.67
CA PHE A 100 -0.29 4.34 -12.35
C PHE A 100 -1.47 4.31 -13.32
N ARG A 101 -1.74 3.12 -13.86
CA ARG A 101 -2.85 2.86 -14.78
C ARG A 101 -3.86 1.93 -14.12
N PRO A 102 -4.98 2.45 -13.58
CA PRO A 102 -5.94 1.63 -12.83
C PRO A 102 -6.49 0.45 -13.65
N GLU A 103 -6.60 0.60 -14.96
CA GLU A 103 -7.11 -0.43 -15.87
C GLU A 103 -6.24 -1.68 -15.94
N ASP A 104 -4.94 -1.60 -15.63
CA ASP A 104 -4.05 -2.75 -15.57
C ASP A 104 -4.42 -3.71 -14.41
N PHE A 105 -5.22 -3.23 -13.45
CA PHE A 105 -5.74 -3.98 -12.30
C PHE A 105 -7.27 -4.12 -12.31
N GLY A 106 -7.91 -3.91 -13.47
CA GLY A 106 -9.36 -4.06 -13.62
C GLY A 106 -10.20 -2.94 -13.01
N LEU A 107 -9.60 -1.80 -12.66
CA LEU A 107 -10.29 -0.59 -12.20
C LEU A 107 -10.64 0.33 -13.38
N PRO A 108 -11.63 1.24 -13.25
CA PRO A 108 -11.92 2.22 -14.28
C PRO A 108 -10.72 3.15 -14.55
N PRO A 109 -10.43 3.50 -15.83
CA PRO A 109 -9.33 4.41 -16.15
C PRO A 109 -9.61 5.82 -15.59
N PHE A 110 -8.56 6.63 -15.41
CA PHE A 110 -8.73 8.03 -15.06
C PHE A 110 -9.52 8.79 -16.14
N PRO A 111 -10.32 9.81 -15.76
CA PRO A 111 -11.00 10.65 -16.73
C PRO A 111 -9.98 11.33 -17.65
N THR A 112 -10.20 11.27 -18.97
CA THR A 112 -9.45 12.11 -19.91
C THR A 112 -9.84 13.56 -19.65
N ILE A 113 -8.90 14.36 -19.15
CA ILE A 113 -9.09 15.80 -19.03
C ILE A 113 -9.05 16.35 -20.46
N GLY A 114 -10.21 16.73 -20.99
CA GLY A 114 -10.34 17.42 -22.28
C GLY A 114 -10.00 18.90 -22.18
#